data_AF-A0A354J5A1-F1
#
_entry.id   AF-A0A354J5A1-F1
#
_cell.length_a   1.000
_cell.length_b   1.000
_cell.length_c   1.000
_cell.angle_alpha   90.00
_cell.angle_beta   90.00
_cell.angle_gamma   90.00
#
_symmetry.space_group_name_H-M   'P 1'
#
loop_
_entity.id
_entity.type
_entity.pdbx_description
1 polymer ?
#
loop_
_entity_poly.entity_id
_entity_poly.type
_entity_poly.pdbx_seq_one_letter_code
_entity_poly.pdbx_strand_id
1 'polypeptide(L)'
;KEEVTAKEKANLRSEPGTDREDTIKEVLLYGDVAVRTGIGDNGWSKVEYKGQVLYALSKYLTTNLKYQEKAKPSKDNPESGIHFTEVNEKVTAKEVTNLRLVPSTEAEDTVAAVLHNGDIAVRTGIGDNGW
;
A
#
# COMPACT_ATOMS: atom_id res chain seq x y z
N LYS A 1 -15.94 21.81 1.11
CA LYS A 1 -15.93 20.43 1.60
C LYS A 1 -15.50 19.54 0.43
N GLU A 2 -14.75 18.48 0.69
CA GLU A 2 -14.28 17.55 -0.35
C GLU A 2 -14.22 16.13 0.23
N GLU A 3 -14.31 15.12 -0.64
CA GLU A 3 -14.14 13.73 -0.23
C GLU A 3 -12.66 13.37 -0.16
N VAL A 4 -12.31 12.61 0.87
CA VAL A 4 -10.96 12.09 1.08
C VAL A 4 -11.02 10.65 1.54
N THR A 5 -9.99 9.89 1.17
CA THR A 5 -9.70 8.57 1.75
C THR A 5 -8.33 8.60 2.43
N ALA A 6 -8.03 7.57 3.22
CA ALA A 6 -6.67 7.38 3.71
C ALA A 6 -5.77 6.85 2.59
N LYS A 7 -4.51 7.23 2.61
CA LYS A 7 -3.50 6.69 1.70
C LYS A 7 -3.29 5.17 1.85
N GLU A 8 -3.34 4.73 3.10
CA GLU A 8 -3.37 3.33 3.53
C GLU A 8 -4.25 3.24 4.78
N LYS A 9 -3.85 4.02 5.81
CA LYS A 9 -4.52 4.12 7.11
C LYS A 9 -4.32 5.51 7.71
N ALA A 10 -5.35 6.06 8.35
CA ALA A 10 -5.25 7.28 9.14
C ALA A 10 -6.06 7.16 10.44
N ASN A 11 -5.46 7.52 11.57
CA ASN A 11 -6.21 7.61 12.83
C ASN A 11 -7.05 8.88 12.83
N LEU A 12 -8.34 8.74 13.12
CA LEU A 12 -9.27 9.85 13.31
C LEU A 12 -9.43 10.13 14.79
N ARG A 13 -9.11 11.36 15.20
CA ARG A 13 -9.03 11.77 16.61
C ARG A 13 -10.12 12.77 16.96
N SER A 14 -10.52 12.81 18.22
CA SER A 14 -11.47 13.82 18.73
C SER A 14 -10.88 15.24 18.77
N GLU A 15 -9.56 15.36 18.81
CA GLU A 15 -8.83 16.63 18.76
C GLU A 15 -7.50 16.46 17.99
N PRO A 16 -6.96 17.54 17.38
CA PRO A 16 -5.63 17.51 16.78
C PRO A 16 -4.54 17.24 17.83
N GLY A 17 -3.67 16.27 17.58
CA GLY A 17 -2.54 15.94 18.45
C GLY A 17 -2.11 14.48 18.36
N THR A 18 -0.83 14.19 18.63
CA THR A 18 -0.31 12.81 18.60
C THR A 18 0.01 12.24 19.98
N ASP A 19 0.05 13.09 21.00
CA ASP A 19 0.65 12.78 22.30
C ASP A 19 -0.26 11.92 23.20
N ARG A 20 -1.50 11.72 22.78
CA ARG A 20 -2.55 11.06 23.55
C ARG A 20 -3.29 10.02 22.72
N GLU A 21 -3.16 8.75 23.06
CA GLU A 21 -3.81 7.66 22.31
C GLU A 21 -5.32 7.60 22.53
N ASP A 22 -5.82 8.03 23.69
CA ASP A 22 -7.24 8.04 24.05
C ASP A 22 -8.10 8.99 23.20
N THR A 23 -7.45 9.88 22.45
CA THR A 23 -8.10 10.75 21.46
C THR A 23 -8.47 10.02 20.17
N ILE A 24 -7.90 8.85 19.87
CA ILE A 24 -8.23 8.07 18.68
C ILE A 24 -9.64 7.48 18.86
N LYS A 25 -10.57 7.86 17.98
CA LYS A 25 -11.97 7.40 18.01
C LYS A 25 -12.26 6.40 16.91
N GLU A 26 -11.67 6.61 15.74
CA GLU A 26 -11.88 5.76 14.57
C GLU A 26 -10.57 5.62 13.80
N VAL A 27 -10.54 4.68 12.86
CA VAL A 27 -9.49 4.53 11.87
C VAL A 27 -10.14 4.63 10.49
N LEU A 28 -9.64 5.53 9.65
CA LEU A 28 -10.00 5.61 8.24
C LEU A 28 -9.03 4.75 7.45
N LEU A 29 -9.54 3.75 6.74
CA LEU A 29 -8.74 2.91 5.85
C LEU A 29 -8.82 3.40 4.41
N TYR A 30 -7.88 2.95 3.58
CA TYR A 30 -8.00 3.14 2.13
C TYR A 30 -9.33 2.55 1.62
N GLY A 31 -10.03 3.30 0.78
CA GLY A 31 -11.34 2.95 0.25
C GLY A 31 -12.50 3.47 1.10
N ASP A 32 -12.28 3.74 2.39
CA ASP A 32 -13.25 4.49 3.19
C ASP A 32 -13.28 5.95 2.76
N VAL A 33 -14.46 6.57 2.83
CA VAL A 33 -14.66 7.97 2.45
C VAL A 33 -15.06 8.79 3.68
N ALA A 34 -14.31 9.86 3.92
CA ALA A 34 -14.66 10.93 4.86
C ALA A 34 -14.82 12.25 4.10
N VAL A 35 -15.59 13.18 4.65
CA VAL A 35 -15.74 14.52 4.09
C VAL A 35 -14.82 15.48 4.83
N ARG A 36 -13.77 15.96 4.18
CA ARG A 36 -12.90 17.00 4.73
C ARG A 36 -13.61 18.35 4.70
N THR A 37 -13.74 18.95 5.87
CA THR A 37 -14.42 20.24 6.07
C THR A 37 -13.47 21.40 6.29
N GLY A 38 -12.18 21.13 6.55
CA GLY A 38 -11.15 22.16 6.69
C GLY A 38 -9.75 21.56 6.83
N ILE A 39 -8.74 22.36 6.50
CA ILE A 39 -7.32 22.05 6.69
C ILE A 39 -6.76 23.15 7.60
N GLY A 40 -6.15 22.76 8.71
CA GLY A 40 -5.43 23.66 9.59
C GLY A 40 -3.97 23.79 9.17
N ASP A 41 -3.38 24.96 9.44
CA ASP A 41 -1.95 25.24 9.16
C ASP A 41 -0.99 24.34 9.96
N ASN A 42 -1.50 23.69 11.01
CA ASN A 42 -0.79 22.70 11.81
C ASN A 42 -0.70 21.30 11.15
N GLY A 43 -1.13 21.17 9.89
CA GLY A 43 -1.07 19.90 9.15
C GLY A 43 -2.18 18.91 9.48
N TRP A 44 -3.21 19.33 10.22
CA TRP A 44 -4.39 18.53 10.51
C TRP A 44 -5.56 18.89 9.61
N SER A 45 -6.33 17.88 9.20
CA SER A 45 -7.60 18.01 8.51
C SER A 45 -8.74 17.77 9.49
N LYS A 46 -9.75 18.64 9.47
CA LYS A 46 -11.05 18.41 10.10
C LYS A 46 -11.93 17.63 9.13
N VAL A 47 -12.46 16.49 9.56
CA VAL A 47 -13.26 15.58 8.72
C VAL A 47 -14.58 15.22 9.39
N GLU A 48 -15.61 14.98 8.58
CA GLU A 48 -16.87 14.34 8.98
C GLU A 48 -16.81 12.87 8.52
N TYR A 49 -16.92 11.93 9.45
CA TYR A 49 -16.89 10.49 9.18
C TYR A 49 -17.89 9.77 10.10
N LYS A 50 -18.75 8.92 9.53
CA LYS A 50 -19.85 8.23 10.24
C LYS A 50 -20.69 9.17 11.13
N GLY A 51 -20.94 10.40 10.68
CA GLY A 51 -21.70 11.41 11.42
C GLY A 51 -20.95 12.12 12.56
N GLN A 52 -19.66 11.80 12.77
CA GLN A 52 -18.82 12.43 13.78
C GLN A 52 -17.87 13.46 13.16
N VAL A 53 -17.55 14.52 13.90
CA VAL A 53 -16.50 15.48 13.54
C VAL A 53 -15.20 15.04 14.21
N LEU A 54 -14.19 14.72 13.40
CA LEU A 54 -12.91 14.17 13.82
C LEU A 54 -11.75 14.90 13.12
N TYR A 55 -10.52 14.58 13.52
CA TYR A 55 -9.30 15.20 13.02
C TYR A 55 -8.27 14.13 12.62
N ALA A 56 -7.63 14.31 11.47
CA ALA A 56 -6.56 13.43 11.00
C ALA A 56 -5.39 14.23 10.45
N LEU A 57 -4.18 13.69 10.47
CA LEU A 57 -3.03 14.33 9.82
C LEU A 57 -3.23 14.34 8.30
N SER A 58 -3.21 15.54 7.70
CA SER A 58 -3.49 15.77 6.28
C SER A 58 -2.58 14.97 5.35
N LYS A 59 -1.33 14.70 5.77
CA LYS A 59 -0.35 13.92 4.98
C LYS A 59 -0.78 12.48 4.70
N TYR A 60 -1.67 11.91 5.51
CA TYR A 60 -2.21 10.55 5.35
C TYR A 60 -3.53 10.52 4.58
N LEU A 61 -4.07 11.68 4.21
CA LEU A 61 -5.29 11.78 3.43
C LEU A 61 -4.97 12.11 1.98
N THR A 62 -5.90 11.74 1.11
CA THR A 62 -5.82 12.01 -0.33
C THR A 62 -7.22 12.19 -0.89
N THR A 63 -7.36 13.11 -1.84
CA THR A 63 -8.61 13.35 -2.59
C THR A 63 -8.74 12.42 -3.78
N ASN A 64 -7.66 11.74 -4.17
CA ASN A 64 -7.73 10.67 -5.15
C ASN A 64 -8.34 9.45 -4.47
N LEU A 65 -9.65 9.21 -4.62
CA LEU A 65 -10.30 8.03 -4.03
C LEU A 65 -9.80 6.70 -4.65
N LYS A 66 -9.16 6.79 -5.82
CA LYS A 66 -8.41 5.69 -6.44
C LYS A 66 -6.92 5.81 -6.16
N TYR A 67 -6.54 6.43 -5.04
CA TYR A 67 -5.14 6.55 -4.64
C TYR A 67 -4.59 5.17 -4.36
N GLN A 68 -3.89 4.64 -5.35
CA GLN A 68 -2.98 3.54 -5.20
C GLN A 68 -1.64 4.23 -4.90
N GLU A 69 -1.30 4.47 -3.62
CA GLU A 69 0.13 4.45 -3.29
C GLU A 69 0.60 3.12 -3.81
N LYS A 70 1.54 3.07 -4.77
CA LYS A 70 1.97 1.85 -5.48
C LYS A 70 1.73 0.64 -4.59
N ALA A 71 0.57 0.00 -4.75
CA ALA A 71 0.04 -0.78 -3.64
C ALA A 71 1.02 -1.93 -3.47
N LYS A 72 1.65 -2.06 -2.31
CA LYS A 72 2.77 -3.00 -2.19
C LYS A 72 2.27 -4.40 -2.59
N PRO A 73 3.07 -5.16 -3.34
CA PRO A 73 2.68 -6.51 -3.70
C PRO A 73 2.48 -7.34 -2.44
N SER A 74 1.42 -8.15 -2.42
CA SER A 74 1.05 -9.03 -1.30
C SER A 74 0.72 -10.43 -1.82
N LYS A 75 0.56 -11.42 -0.94
CA LYS A 75 0.20 -12.79 -1.38
C LYS A 75 -1.17 -12.83 -2.09
N ASP A 76 -2.10 -11.96 -1.68
CA ASP A 76 -3.45 -11.87 -2.26
C ASP A 76 -3.48 -11.03 -3.55
N ASN A 77 -2.51 -10.13 -3.73
CA ASN A 77 -2.36 -9.30 -4.93
C ASN A 77 -0.87 -9.10 -5.27
N PRO A 78 -0.21 -10.11 -5.87
CA PRO A 78 1.25 -10.13 -6.01
C PRO A 78 1.80 -9.13 -7.03
N GLU A 79 0.99 -8.66 -7.98
CA GLU A 79 1.42 -7.70 -9.00
C GLU A 79 1.10 -6.25 -8.63
N SER A 80 0.53 -6.05 -7.44
CA SER A 80 0.10 -4.74 -6.99
C SER A 80 1.23 -3.72 -7.08
N GLY A 81 0.91 -2.55 -7.66
CA GLY A 81 1.85 -1.43 -7.75
C GLY A 81 3.06 -1.64 -8.68
N ILE A 82 3.09 -2.74 -9.43
CA ILE A 82 4.19 -3.11 -10.34
C ILE A 82 3.63 -3.23 -11.75
N HIS A 83 4.37 -2.68 -12.72
CA HIS A 83 4.04 -2.90 -14.12
C HIS A 83 4.93 -3.99 -14.69
N PHE A 84 4.31 -5.08 -15.16
CA PHE A 84 5.02 -6.15 -15.86
C PHE A 84 4.95 -5.96 -17.36
N THR A 85 6.13 -5.97 -18.00
CA THR A 85 6.22 -6.17 -19.45
C THR A 85 6.19 -7.66 -19.73
N GLU A 86 5.19 -8.13 -20.48
CA GLU A 86 5.07 -9.54 -20.84
C GLU A 86 6.24 -10.03 -21.71
N VAL A 87 6.75 -11.21 -21.40
CA VAL A 87 7.78 -11.92 -22.15
C VAL A 87 7.49 -13.42 -22.16
N ASN A 88 8.22 -14.20 -22.96
CA ASN A 88 8.12 -15.66 -22.94
C ASN A 88 9.49 -16.27 -23.22
N GLU A 89 10.30 -16.39 -22.16
CA GLU A 89 11.71 -16.75 -22.27
C GLU A 89 12.05 -17.93 -21.36
N LYS A 90 12.88 -18.86 -21.84
CA LYS A 90 13.45 -19.91 -20.99
C LYS A 90 14.69 -19.37 -20.28
N VAL A 91 14.68 -19.45 -18.95
CA VAL A 91 15.77 -18.95 -18.09
C VAL A 91 16.21 -20.01 -17.09
N THR A 92 17.46 -19.90 -16.64
CA THR A 92 18.06 -20.69 -15.55
C THR A 92 18.71 -19.74 -14.54
N ALA A 93 18.87 -20.19 -13.30
CA ALA A 93 19.70 -19.48 -12.33
C ALA A 93 21.19 -19.49 -12.76
N LYS A 94 21.95 -18.46 -12.38
CA LYS A 94 23.42 -18.45 -12.56
C LYS A 94 24.10 -19.49 -11.68
N GLU A 95 23.70 -19.57 -10.41
CA GLU A 95 24.10 -20.62 -9.47
C GLU A 95 22.86 -21.13 -8.73
N VAL A 96 22.17 -20.24 -8.01
CA VAL A 96 20.92 -20.51 -7.30
C VAL A 96 20.11 -19.21 -7.14
N THR A 97 18.78 -19.27 -7.17
CA THR A 97 17.91 -18.15 -6.80
C THR A 97 16.57 -18.63 -6.21
N ASN A 98 15.95 -17.79 -5.38
CA ASN A 98 14.64 -18.07 -4.80
C ASN A 98 13.53 -17.57 -5.74
N LEU A 99 12.56 -18.42 -6.01
CA LEU A 99 11.28 -18.05 -6.64
C LEU A 99 10.30 -17.71 -5.52
N ARG A 100 9.69 -16.52 -5.59
CA ARG A 100 8.82 -16.00 -4.54
C ARG A 100 7.39 -15.79 -5.03
N LEU A 101 6.43 -15.92 -4.11
CA LEU A 101 5.01 -15.63 -4.34
C LEU A 101 4.73 -14.13 -4.48
N VAL A 102 5.62 -13.29 -3.98
CA VAL A 102 5.51 -11.84 -3.99
C VAL A 102 6.82 -11.26 -4.50
N PRO A 103 6.81 -10.33 -5.48
CA PRO A 103 8.00 -9.64 -6.02
C PRO A 103 8.57 -8.62 -5.02
N SER A 104 9.02 -9.13 -3.86
CA SER A 104 9.63 -8.39 -2.77
C SER A 104 10.57 -9.29 -1.96
N THR A 105 11.62 -8.70 -1.37
CA THR A 105 12.50 -9.38 -0.41
C THR A 105 12.12 -9.09 1.05
N GLU A 106 11.07 -8.31 1.31
CA GLU A 106 10.71 -7.87 2.67
C GLU A 106 10.21 -9.01 3.57
N ALA A 107 9.78 -10.15 3.01
CA ALA A 107 9.21 -11.25 3.77
C ALA A 107 9.78 -12.62 3.33
N GLU A 108 10.38 -13.36 4.27
CA GLU A 108 11.01 -14.66 4.00
C GLU A 108 9.99 -15.78 3.74
N ASP A 109 8.79 -15.68 4.31
CA ASP A 109 7.68 -16.63 4.16
C ASP A 109 7.02 -16.62 2.76
N THR A 110 7.63 -15.91 1.81
CA THR A 110 7.18 -15.80 0.41
C THR A 110 7.96 -16.70 -0.54
N VAL A 111 9.05 -17.36 -0.10
CA VAL A 111 9.80 -18.29 -0.96
C VAL A 111 8.93 -19.51 -1.27
N ALA A 112 8.58 -19.68 -2.54
CA ALA A 112 7.80 -20.81 -3.04
C ALA A 112 8.69 -21.98 -3.48
N ALA A 113 9.84 -21.66 -4.07
CA ALA A 113 10.78 -22.64 -4.59
C ALA A 113 12.20 -22.06 -4.70
N VAL A 114 13.15 -22.94 -4.97
CA VAL A 114 14.55 -22.59 -5.27
C VAL A 114 14.87 -23.12 -6.66
N LEU A 115 15.42 -22.26 -7.52
CA LEU A 115 15.85 -22.59 -8.88
C LEU A 115 17.38 -22.70 -8.89
N HIS A 116 17.92 -23.87 -9.27
CA HIS A 116 19.36 -24.10 -9.38
C HIS A 116 19.85 -23.92 -10.82
N ASN A 117 21.17 -23.79 -11.00
CA ASN A 117 21.77 -23.77 -12.33
C ASN A 117 21.47 -25.08 -13.08
N GLY A 118 20.93 -24.96 -14.29
CA GLY A 118 20.50 -26.08 -15.12
C GLY A 118 19.00 -26.34 -15.09
N ASP A 119 18.30 -25.89 -14.04
CA ASP A 119 16.84 -25.91 -14.00
C ASP A 119 16.27 -24.87 -14.97
N ILE A 120 15.16 -25.19 -15.64
CA ILE A 120 14.51 -24.28 -16.60
C ILE A 120 13.20 -23.76 -16.03
N ALA A 121 13.09 -22.45 -15.95
CA ALA A 121 11.84 -21.73 -15.73
C ALA A 121 11.44 -20.95 -17.00
N VAL A 122 10.13 -20.72 -17.16
CA VAL A 122 9.62 -19.78 -18.17
C VAL A 122 9.39 -18.45 -17.49
N ARG A 123 10.14 -17.43 -17.90
CA ARG A 123 9.89 -16.04 -17.50
C ARG A 123 8.75 -15.49 -18.34
N THR A 124 7.68 -15.06 -17.67
CA THR A 124 6.44 -14.56 -18.29
C THR A 124 6.32 -13.04 -18.24
N GLY A 125 7.10 -12.37 -17.40
CA GLY A 125 7.11 -10.92 -17.28
C GLY A 125 8.40 -10.38 -16.67
N ILE A 126 8.64 -9.09 -16.86
CA ILE A 126 9.70 -8.32 -16.18
C ILE A 126 9.03 -7.10 -15.54
N GLY A 127 9.14 -7.00 -14.21
CA GLY A 127 8.61 -5.90 -13.42
C GLY A 127 9.50 -4.66 -13.49
N ASP A 128 8.88 -3.48 -13.54
CA ASP A 128 9.58 -2.18 -13.46
C ASP A 128 10.31 -1.94 -12.13
N ASN A 129 10.09 -2.81 -11.15
CA ASN A 129 10.79 -2.87 -9.86
C ASN A 129 11.99 -3.85 -9.84
N GLY A 130 12.32 -4.48 -10.98
CA GLY A 130 13.49 -5.36 -11.11
C GLY A 130 13.24 -6.85 -10.82
N TRP A 131 11.98 -7.28 -10.72
CA TRP A 131 11.58 -8.67 -10.55
C TRP A 131 11.24 -9.38 -11.87
#